data_AF-A0AAE3Y097-F1
#
_entry.id   AF-A0AAE3Y097-F1
#
_cell.length_a   1.000
_cell.length_b   1.000
_cell.length_c   1.000
_cell.angle_alpha   90.00
_cell.angle_beta   90.00
_cell.angle_gamma   90.00
#
_symmetry.space_group_name_H-M   'P 1'
#
loop_
_entity.id
_entity.type
_entity.pdbx_description
1 polymer ?
#
loop_
_entity_poly.entity_id
_entity_poly.type
_entity_poly.pdbx_seq_one_letter_code
_entity_poly.pdbx_strand_id
1 'polypeptide(L)' 'MRYLVCTADVDPCPAGNVASLPFLETVDFTAMGITPEVLFFVFGWGFAAVLAFWLLGFGTALAIANIRKI' A
#
# COMPACT_ATOMS: atom_id res chain seq x y z
N MET A 1 9.33 -16.67 -4.21
CA MET A 1 8.47 -17.46 -5.10
C MET A 1 8.80 -17.10 -6.55
N ARG A 2 9.03 -18.08 -7.42
CA ARG A 2 9.34 -17.88 -8.85
C ARG A 2 8.20 -18.52 -9.64
N TYR A 3 7.74 -17.85 -10.67
CA TYR A 3 6.70 -18.35 -11.56
C TYR A 3 7.34 -18.53 -12.94
N LEU A 4 6.73 -19.43 -13.70
CA LEU A 4 7.09 -19.65 -15.09
C LEU A 4 6.17 -18.76 -15.92
N VAL A 5 6.76 -17.82 -16.65
CA VAL A 5 6.03 -16.97 -17.60
C VAL A 5 6.66 -17.08 -18.97
N CYS A 6 5.81 -16.85 -19.96
CA CYS A 6 6.19 -16.84 -21.35
C CYS A 6 6.62 -15.44 -21.73
N THR A 7 7.81 -15.35 -22.32
CA THR A 7 8.38 -14.06 -22.77
C THR A 7 7.79 -13.62 -24.12
N ALA A 8 6.87 -14.39 -24.69
CA ALA A 8 6.18 -14.13 -25.94
C ALA A 8 4.68 -14.39 -25.77
N ASP A 9 3.86 -13.51 -26.34
CA ASP A 9 2.38 -13.57 -26.38
C ASP A 9 1.90 -14.66 -27.35
N VAL A 10 2.16 -15.92 -27.00
CA VAL A 10 1.77 -17.09 -27.81
C VAL A 10 1.26 -18.21 -26.89
N ASP A 11 0.01 -18.61 -27.11
CA ASP A 11 -0.62 -19.76 -26.48
C ASP A 11 -0.84 -20.88 -27.51
N PRO A 12 -0.32 -22.10 -27.30
CA PRO A 12 0.48 -22.58 -26.18
C PRO A 12 1.96 -22.14 -26.26
N CYS A 13 2.55 -21.89 -25.10
CA CYS A 13 3.91 -21.38 -24.99
C CYS A 13 4.99 -22.44 -25.34
N PRO A 14 5.90 -22.15 -26.30
CA PRO A 14 6.93 -23.10 -26.72
C PRO A 14 8.04 -23.26 -25.67
N ALA A 15 8.59 -24.49 -25.56
CA ALA A 15 9.53 -24.89 -24.51
C ALA A 15 10.86 -24.10 -24.46
N GLY A 16 11.19 -23.32 -25.50
CA GLY A 16 12.36 -22.44 -25.54
C GLY A 16 12.13 -21.05 -24.92
N ASN A 17 10.87 -20.66 -24.67
CA ASN A 17 10.49 -19.30 -24.28
C ASN A 17 9.91 -19.22 -22.85
N VAL A 18 10.15 -20.26 -22.05
CA VAL A 18 9.77 -20.30 -20.64
C VAL A 18 10.88 -19.72 -19.78
N ALA A 19 10.62 -18.57 -19.16
CA ALA A 19 11.54 -17.93 -18.22
C ALA A 19 11.02 -18.03 -16.80
N SER A 20 11.93 -18.28 -15.84
CA SER A 20 11.61 -18.23 -14.42
C SER A 20 11.98 -16.85 -13.86
N LEU A 21 11.00 -15.95 -13.75
CA LEU A 21 11.24 -14.58 -13.25
C LEU A 21 10.80 -14.46 -11.77
N PRO A 22 11.33 -13.47 -11.02
CA PRO A 22 10.96 -13.17 -9.63
C PRO A 22 9.76 -12.22 -9.52
N PHE A 23 8.84 -12.43 -8.56
CA PHE A 23 7.44 -11.92 -8.58
C PHE A 23 7.25 -10.44 -8.87
N LEU A 24 8.23 -9.64 -8.48
CA LEU A 24 8.27 -8.23 -8.78
C LEU A 24 8.27 -7.91 -10.29
N GLU A 25 8.78 -8.80 -11.14
CA GLU A 25 8.98 -8.58 -12.58
C GLU A 25 7.82 -9.05 -13.45
N THR A 26 6.88 -9.86 -12.94
CA THR A 26 5.67 -10.22 -13.71
C THR A 26 4.41 -9.54 -13.27
N VAL A 27 4.47 -8.89 -12.12
CA VAL A 27 3.33 -8.22 -11.58
C VAL A 27 3.41 -6.80 -12.06
N ASP A 28 2.64 -6.51 -13.11
CA ASP A 28 2.43 -5.14 -13.52
C ASP A 28 1.53 -4.44 -12.50
N PHE A 29 2.17 -3.82 -11.50
CA PHE A 29 1.49 -3.03 -10.48
C PHE A 29 0.70 -1.87 -11.08
N THR A 30 1.11 -1.35 -12.24
CA THR A 30 0.40 -0.28 -12.93
C THR A 30 -0.89 -0.79 -13.59
N ALA A 31 -0.88 -1.98 -14.18
CA ALA A 31 -2.09 -2.63 -14.70
C ALA A 31 -3.10 -2.99 -13.58
N MET A 32 -2.62 -3.19 -12.36
CA MET A 32 -3.48 -3.42 -11.18
C MET A 32 -3.96 -2.13 -10.51
N GLY A 33 -3.62 -0.96 -11.04
CA GLY A 33 -4.00 0.34 -10.48
C GLY A 33 -3.26 0.71 -9.20
N ILE A 34 -2.20 -0.02 -8.84
CA ILE A 34 -1.33 0.29 -7.71
C ILE A 34 -0.30 1.30 -8.22
N THR A 35 -0.72 2.57 -8.27
CA THR A 35 0.18 3.68 -8.57
C THR A 35 0.76 4.29 -7.29
N PRO A 36 1.93 4.94 -7.35
CA PRO A 36 2.53 5.59 -6.19
C PRO A 36 1.59 6.59 -5.50
N GLU A 37 0.78 7.31 -6.28
CA GLU A 37 -0.17 8.32 -5.79
C GLU A 37 -1.25 7.67 -4.90
N VAL A 38 -1.78 6.51 -5.31
CA VAL A 38 -2.78 5.77 -4.54
C VAL A 38 -2.19 5.24 -3.24
N LEU A 39 -0.96 4.73 -3.28
CA LEU A 39 -0.22 4.27 -2.10
C LEU A 39 0.01 5.39 -1.09
N PHE A 40 0.45 6.56 -1.55
CA PHE A 40 0.64 7.73 -0.69
C PHE A 40 -0.67 8.20 -0.08
N PHE A 41 -1.75 8.21 -0.86
CA PHE A 41 -3.07 8.60 -0.37
C PHE A 41 -3.53 7.68 0.75
N VAL A 42 -3.50 6.35 0.55
CA VAL A 42 -3.95 5.36 1.54
C VAL A 42 -3.13 5.44 2.82
N PHE A 43 -1.80 5.52 2.69
CA PHE A 43 -0.91 5.59 3.85
C PHE A 43 -1.07 6.92 4.60
N GLY A 44 -1.17 8.03 3.88
CA GLY A 44 -1.39 9.36 4.44
C GLY A 44 -2.71 9.46 5.20
N TRP A 45 -3.80 8.92 4.63
CA TRP A 45 -5.11 8.90 5.29
C TRP A 45 -5.10 8.07 6.58
N GLY A 46 -4.47 6.89 6.55
CA GLY A 46 -4.35 6.03 7.72
C GLY A 46 -3.59 6.73 8.86
N PHE A 47 -2.44 7.32 8.55
CA PHE A 47 -1.65 8.06 9.53
C PHE A 47 -2.40 9.29 10.09
N ALA A 48 -3.02 10.07 9.19
CA ALA A 48 -3.76 11.27 9.57
C ALA A 48 -4.93 10.96 10.51
N ALA A 49 -5.68 9.88 10.25
CA ALA A 49 -6.79 9.46 11.10
C ALA A 49 -6.31 9.11 12.53
N VAL A 50 -5.26 8.31 12.65
CA VAL A 50 -4.70 7.93 13.97
C VAL A 50 -4.21 9.16 14.73
N LEU A 51 -3.47 10.06 14.05
CA LEU A 51 -2.98 11.29 14.65
C LEU A 51 -4.14 12.19 15.11
N ALA A 52 -5.20 12.31 14.31
CA ALA A 52 -6.37 13.12 14.65
C ALA A 52 -7.06 12.61 15.92
N PHE A 53 -7.30 11.29 16.03
CA PHE A 53 -7.91 10.72 17.24
C PHE A 53 -7.01 10.85 18.46
N TRP A 54 -5.70 10.71 18.29
CA TRP A 54 -4.73 10.94 19.36
C TRP A 54 -4.77 12.40 19.85
N LEU A 55 -4.80 13.37 18.94
CA LEU A 55 -4.91 14.80 19.27
C LEU A 55 -6.23 15.15 19.94
N LEU A 56 -7.34 14.51 19.54
CA LEU A 56 -8.63 14.69 20.22
C LEU A 56 -8.59 14.17 21.67
N GLY A 57 -7.99 13.01 21.91
CA GLY A 57 -7.77 12.48 23.26
C GLY A 57 -6.87 13.39 24.09
N PHE A 58 -5.79 13.89 23.51
CA PHE A 58 -4.87 14.83 24.17
C PHE A 58 -5.55 16.17 24.50
N GLY A 59 -6.30 16.71 23.55
CA GLY A 59 -7.04 17.96 23.70
C GLY A 59 -8.12 17.89 24.78
N THR A 60 -8.88 16.79 24.83
CA THR A 60 -9.88 16.57 25.89
C THR A 60 -9.25 16.45 27.27
N ALA A 61 -8.12 15.74 27.40
CA ALA A 61 -7.38 15.65 28.65
C ALA A 61 -6.87 17.03 29.12
N LEU A 62 -6.32 17.84 28.21
CA LEU A 62 -5.91 19.22 28.50
C LEU A 62 -7.09 20.10 28.92
N ALA A 63 -8.23 20.00 28.23
CA ALA A 63 -9.42 20.78 28.57
C ALA A 63 -9.91 20.45 30.00
N ILE A 64 -10.01 19.16 30.34
CA ILE A 64 -10.40 18.71 31.69
C ILE A 64 -9.39 19.19 32.74
N ALA A 65 -8.09 19.11 32.45
CA ALA A 65 -7.06 19.56 33.39
C ALA A 65 -7.10 21.08 33.65
N ASN A 66 -7.49 21.88 32.66
CA ASN A 66 -7.68 23.32 32.86
C ASN A 66 -8.95 23.62 33.66
N ILE A 67 -10.04 22.89 33.41
CA ILE A 67 -11.31 23.08 34.15
C ILE A 67 -11.14 22.69 35.62
N ARG A 68 -10.45 21.58 35.93
CA ARG A 68 -10.25 21.10 37.31
C ARG A 68 -9.21 21.89 38.12
N LYS A 69 -8.50 22.84 37.49
CA LYS A 69 -7.55 23.74 38.17
C LYS A 69 -8.19 25.03 38.69
N ILE A 70 -9.50 25.22 38.48
CA ILE A 70 -10.33 26.23 39.14
C ILE A 70 -11.10 25.57 40.28
#